data_AF-A0A7X2DA55-F1
#
_entry.id   AF-A0A7X2DA55-F1
#
_cell.length_a   1.000
_cell.length_b   1.000
_cell.length_c   1.000
_cell.angle_alpha   90.00
_cell.angle_beta   90.00
_cell.angle_gamma   90.00
#
_symmetry.space_group_name_H-M   'P 1'
#
loop_
_entity.id
_entity.type
_entity.pdbx_description
1 polymer ?
#
loop_
_entity_poly.entity_id
_entity_poly.type
_entity_poly.pdbx_seq_one_letter_code
_entity_poly.pdbx_strand_id
1 'polypeptide(L)'
;MISKFIFGSIVALLLMMGCSNVKTLKPVSPLESIPCSGLQYPESGGMVFRDAGSWEAFWNRYCKVITGEGEKLPAPEVDFSTQMLVGVFYGEKPTGGYSISIQRVLDGPKRLVVEYLEKSPSPDAMVTMALTYPCQIIAVPRSDKSVEFKKVNK
;
A
#
# COMPACT_ATOMS: atom_id res chain seq x y z
N MET A 1 -73.65 6.61 18.83
CA MET A 1 -73.13 7.54 17.80
C MET A 1 -72.00 8.32 18.46
N ILE A 2 -70.71 8.26 18.10
CA ILE A 2 -70.00 8.00 16.84
C ILE A 2 -68.55 7.55 17.18
N SER A 3 -68.03 6.60 16.39
CA SER A 3 -66.64 6.32 15.96
C SER A 3 -65.48 6.41 16.99
N LYS A 4 -64.90 5.28 17.44
CA LYS A 4 -63.76 4.55 16.82
C LYS A 4 -62.57 5.44 16.42
N PHE A 5 -61.48 5.35 17.19
CA PHE A 5 -60.12 5.72 16.78
C PHE A 5 -59.21 4.49 16.81
N ILE A 6 -58.45 4.35 15.74
CA ILE A 6 -57.76 3.14 15.28
C ILE A 6 -56.32 3.08 15.83
N PHE A 7 -55.91 1.84 16.09
CA PHE A 7 -54.56 1.30 16.21
C PHE A 7 -53.44 2.07 15.51
N GLY A 8 -52.31 2.24 16.20
CA GLY A 8 -51.03 2.66 15.62
C GLY A 8 -49.87 2.01 16.36
N SER A 9 -49.64 0.73 16.06
CA SER A 9 -48.60 -0.13 16.59
C SER A 9 -47.20 0.48 16.41
N ILE A 10 -46.52 0.77 17.51
CA ILE A 10 -45.10 1.17 17.51
C ILE A 10 -44.28 -0.07 17.13
N VAL A 11 -43.85 -0.13 15.88
CA VAL A 11 -42.83 -1.07 15.41
C VAL A 11 -41.50 -0.64 16.00
N ALA A 12 -41.11 -1.27 17.11
CA ALA A 12 -39.74 -1.18 17.62
C ALA A 12 -38.82 -1.93 16.65
N LEU A 13 -38.30 -1.20 15.66
CA LEU A 13 -37.24 -1.66 14.78
C LEU A 13 -35.95 -1.74 15.61
N LEU A 14 -35.75 -2.87 16.29
CA LEU A 14 -34.46 -3.22 16.89
C LEU A 14 -33.45 -3.36 15.74
N LEU A 15 -32.66 -2.31 15.55
CA LEU A 15 -31.48 -2.32 14.69
C LEU A 15 -30.50 -3.35 15.24
N MET A 16 -30.50 -4.53 14.62
CA MET A 16 -29.42 -5.50 14.66
C MET A 16 -28.17 -4.87 14.02
N MET A 17 -27.48 -3.96 14.71
CA MET A 17 -26.11 -3.59 14.33
C MET A 17 -25.20 -4.70 14.84
N GLY A 18 -25.06 -5.70 13.96
CA GLY A 18 -24.30 -6.91 14.17
C GLY A 18 -22.82 -6.65 14.51
N CYS A 19 -22.28 -7.66 15.21
CA CYS A 19 -20.93 -7.79 15.68
C CYS A 19 -19.87 -7.18 14.74
N SER A 20 -19.02 -6.32 15.29
CA SER A 20 -17.69 -6.04 14.71
C SER A 20 -16.87 -7.34 14.76
N ASN A 21 -17.05 -8.18 13.75
CA ASN A 21 -16.28 -9.38 13.54
C ASN A 21 -14.88 -8.92 13.11
N VAL A 22 -13.98 -8.76 14.08
CA VAL A 22 -12.53 -8.64 13.87
C VAL A 22 -12.08 -9.98 13.29
N LYS A 23 -12.40 -10.20 12.02
CA LYS A 23 -11.98 -11.36 11.25
C LYS A 23 -10.46 -11.36 11.26
N THR A 24 -9.91 -12.40 11.85
CA THR A 24 -8.49 -12.66 12.12
C THR A 24 -7.59 -12.18 10.99
N LEU A 25 -6.95 -11.03 11.22
CA LEU A 25 -5.86 -10.52 10.41
C LEU A 25 -4.59 -11.29 10.78
N LYS A 26 -4.00 -12.01 9.83
CA LYS A 26 -2.76 -12.75 10.04
C LYS A 26 -1.57 -11.94 9.50
N PRO A 27 -0.52 -11.68 10.30
CA PRO A 27 0.68 -11.05 9.79
C PRO A 27 1.32 -11.89 8.68
N VAL A 28 1.70 -11.24 7.58
CA VAL A 28 2.54 -11.84 6.53
C VAL A 28 4.00 -11.65 6.93
N SER A 29 4.77 -12.74 6.94
CA SER A 29 6.20 -12.71 7.27
C SER A 29 6.92 -13.93 6.66
N PRO A 30 8.21 -13.81 6.28
CA PRO A 30 9.00 -12.59 6.25
C PRO A 30 8.58 -11.66 5.10
N LEU A 31 8.86 -10.35 5.23
CA LEU A 31 8.68 -9.40 4.14
C LEU A 31 10.02 -9.27 3.41
N GLU A 32 10.10 -9.83 2.21
CA GLU A 32 11.27 -9.73 1.35
C GLU A 32 11.29 -8.38 0.65
N SER A 33 12.34 -7.58 0.86
CA SER A 33 12.44 -6.24 0.28
C SER A 33 12.94 -6.31 -1.16
N ILE A 34 12.23 -5.67 -2.09
CA ILE A 34 12.66 -5.48 -3.47
C ILE A 34 13.40 -4.14 -3.58
N PRO A 35 14.62 -4.09 -4.14
CA PRO A 35 15.33 -2.84 -4.37
C PRO A 35 14.49 -1.89 -5.23
N CYS A 36 14.31 -0.66 -4.75
CA CYS A 36 13.53 0.37 -5.45
C CYS A 36 14.33 1.68 -5.64
N SER A 37 15.61 1.67 -5.21
CA SER A 37 16.54 2.78 -5.42
C SER A 37 16.68 3.08 -6.92
N GLY A 38 16.45 4.34 -7.29
CA GLY A 38 16.51 4.78 -8.68
C GLY A 38 15.17 4.86 -9.41
N LEU A 39 14.09 4.39 -8.78
CA LEU A 39 12.74 4.71 -9.24
C LEU A 39 12.42 6.19 -8.99
N GLN A 40 11.94 6.87 -10.02
CA GLN A 40 11.45 8.25 -9.94
C GLN A 40 9.94 8.28 -10.24
N TYR A 41 9.15 7.63 -9.38
CA TYR A 41 7.69 7.61 -9.51
C TYR A 41 7.10 8.87 -8.85
N PRO A 42 6.41 9.75 -9.60
CA PRO A 42 6.08 11.09 -9.13
C PRO A 42 4.87 11.13 -8.19
N GLU A 43 4.02 10.10 -8.20
CA GLU A 43 2.77 10.08 -7.44
C GLU A 43 2.93 9.36 -6.09
N SER A 44 2.09 9.75 -5.12
CA SER A 44 2.00 9.07 -3.84
C SER A 44 0.86 8.06 -3.84
N GLY A 45 1.07 6.91 -3.22
CA GLY A 45 0.06 5.88 -3.10
C GLY A 45 0.65 4.48 -3.01
N GLY A 46 -0.25 3.50 -2.99
CA GLY A 46 0.09 2.09 -3.01
C GLY A 46 -0.15 1.47 -4.39
N MET A 47 0.66 0.47 -4.74
CA MET A 47 0.53 -0.27 -5.99
C MET A 47 0.77 -1.76 -5.78
N VAL A 48 0.16 -2.56 -6.65
CA VAL A 48 0.25 -4.02 -6.62
C VAL A 48 0.63 -4.52 -8.01
N PHE A 49 1.62 -5.41 -8.08
CA PHE A 49 2.01 -6.10 -9.31
C PHE A 49 1.80 -7.59 -9.11
N ARG A 50 1.05 -8.23 -10.00
CA ARG A 50 0.72 -9.67 -9.94
C ARG A 50 1.35 -10.47 -11.07
N ASP A 51 2.14 -9.84 -11.91
CA ASP A 51 2.79 -10.48 -13.04
C ASP A 51 4.05 -9.68 -13.45
N ALA A 52 4.97 -10.38 -14.09
CA ALA A 52 6.24 -9.81 -14.53
C ALA A 52 6.05 -8.65 -15.51
N GLY A 53 5.10 -8.76 -16.45
CA GLY A 53 4.87 -7.74 -17.46
C GLY A 53 4.48 -6.39 -16.88
N SER A 54 3.56 -6.35 -15.91
CA SER A 54 3.15 -5.12 -15.21
C SER A 54 4.30 -4.52 -14.39
N TRP A 55 5.10 -5.37 -13.73
CA TRP A 55 6.26 -4.94 -12.95
C TRP A 55 7.36 -4.36 -13.84
N GLU A 56 7.75 -5.07 -14.89
CA GLU A 56 8.76 -4.65 -15.85
C GLU A 56 8.34 -3.38 -16.58
N ALA A 57 7.08 -3.25 -17.01
CA ALA A 57 6.58 -2.04 -17.63
C ALA A 57 6.70 -0.83 -16.70
N PHE A 58 6.34 -0.99 -15.43
CA PHE A 58 6.50 0.05 -14.42
C PHE A 58 7.98 0.40 -14.19
N TRP A 59 8.83 -0.60 -13.97
CA TRP A 59 10.26 -0.40 -13.76
C TRP A 59 10.92 0.30 -14.96
N ASN A 60 10.61 -0.15 -16.17
CA ASN A 60 11.09 0.43 -17.42
C ASN A 60 10.58 1.86 -17.65
N ARG A 61 9.47 2.25 -17.04
CA ARG A 61 9.01 3.63 -17.10
C ARG A 61 9.76 4.53 -16.12
N TYR A 62 9.95 4.08 -14.88
CA TYR A 62 10.33 4.97 -13.77
C TYR A 62 11.76 4.79 -13.24
N CYS A 63 12.40 3.63 -13.45
CA CYS A 63 13.81 3.49 -13.11
C CYS A 63 14.65 4.37 -14.04
N LYS A 64 15.51 5.23 -13.47
CA LYS A 64 16.40 6.12 -14.23
C LYS A 64 17.89 5.78 -14.07
N VAL A 65 18.18 4.63 -13.47
CA VAL A 65 19.56 4.16 -13.29
C VAL A 65 20.06 3.54 -14.59
N ILE A 66 21.24 3.98 -15.01
CA ILE A 66 22.02 3.42 -16.11
C ILE A 66 23.19 2.67 -15.51
N THR A 67 23.46 1.46 -15.99
CA THR A 67 24.59 0.62 -15.57
C THR A 67 25.90 1.19 -16.10
N GLY A 68 27.04 0.66 -15.62
CA GLY A 68 28.36 1.04 -16.15
C GLY A 68 28.54 0.73 -17.64
N GLU A 69 27.69 -0.13 -18.19
CA GLU A 69 27.69 -0.57 -19.59
C GLU A 69 26.80 0.34 -20.48
N GLY A 70 26.17 1.37 -19.92
CA GLY A 70 25.29 2.27 -20.65
C GLY A 70 23.87 1.73 -20.87
N GLU A 71 23.54 0.58 -20.28
CA GLU A 71 22.22 -0.03 -20.36
C GLU A 71 21.33 0.41 -19.20
N LYS A 72 20.02 0.30 -19.37
CA LYS A 72 19.08 0.55 -18.28
C LYS A 72 19.18 -0.58 -17.25
N LEU A 73 19.24 -0.23 -15.95
CA LEU A 73 19.18 -1.24 -14.89
C LEU A 73 17.90 -2.08 -15.03
N PRO A 74 17.99 -3.42 -15.18
CA PRO A 74 16.82 -4.28 -15.32
C PRO A 74 15.99 -4.34 -14.03
N ALA A 75 14.73 -4.73 -14.16
CA ALA A 75 13.87 -4.96 -13.02
C ALA A 75 14.38 -6.15 -12.19
N PRO A 76 14.35 -6.09 -10.85
CA PRO A 76 14.61 -7.25 -10.01
C PRO A 76 13.71 -8.44 -10.39
N GLU A 77 14.30 -9.62 -10.50
CA GLU A 77 13.59 -10.88 -10.77
C GLU A 77 12.73 -11.28 -9.57
N VAL A 78 11.52 -11.76 -9.85
CA VAL A 78 10.54 -12.20 -8.85
C VAL A 78 9.77 -13.39 -9.41
N ASP A 79 9.60 -14.45 -8.62
CA ASP A 79 8.76 -15.58 -9.01
C ASP A 79 7.28 -15.25 -8.81
N PHE A 80 6.65 -14.67 -9.83
CA PHE A 80 5.23 -14.32 -9.79
C PHE A 80 4.29 -15.54 -9.75
N SER A 81 4.78 -16.77 -9.88
CA SER A 81 3.94 -17.96 -9.69
C SER A 81 3.59 -18.17 -8.21
N THR A 82 4.48 -17.77 -7.31
CA THR A 82 4.33 -17.92 -5.85
C THR A 82 4.22 -16.59 -5.12
N GLN A 83 4.70 -15.51 -5.71
CA GLN A 83 4.75 -14.17 -5.11
C GLN A 83 3.94 -13.13 -5.91
N MET A 84 3.67 -12.01 -5.25
CA MET A 84 3.24 -10.76 -5.88
C MET A 84 3.96 -9.61 -5.18
N LEU A 85 4.00 -8.44 -5.81
CA LEU A 85 4.65 -7.26 -5.24
C LEU A 85 3.63 -6.26 -4.71
N VAL A 86 3.98 -5.64 -3.60
CA VAL A 86 3.28 -4.51 -3.01
C VAL A 86 4.28 -3.37 -2.83
N GLY A 87 3.99 -2.23 -3.45
CA GLY A 87 4.80 -1.02 -3.35
C GLY A 87 4.03 0.10 -2.65
N VAL A 88 4.74 0.89 -1.85
CA VAL A 88 4.27 2.20 -1.36
C VAL A 88 5.23 3.27 -1.85
N PHE A 89 4.68 4.36 -2.37
CA PHE A 89 5.42 5.46 -2.95
C PHE A 89 4.98 6.77 -2.31
N TYR A 90 5.93 7.64 -1.99
CA TYR A 90 5.61 8.96 -1.43
C TYR A 90 5.59 10.06 -2.51
N GLY A 91 5.80 9.69 -3.78
CA GLY A 91 5.90 10.64 -4.88
C GLY A 91 7.15 11.51 -4.82
N GLU A 92 7.18 12.55 -5.65
CA GLU A 92 8.27 13.53 -5.64
C GLU A 92 8.31 14.32 -4.33
N LYS A 93 9.54 14.53 -3.81
CA LYS A 93 9.81 15.35 -2.64
C LYS A 93 10.90 16.38 -2.94
N PRO A 94 10.76 17.62 -2.43
CA PRO A 94 11.65 18.72 -2.77
C PRO A 94 13.05 18.59 -2.18
N THR A 95 13.24 17.77 -1.15
CA THR A 95 14.51 17.58 -0.43
C THR A 95 14.72 16.12 -0.05
N GLY A 96 15.90 15.82 0.48
CA GLY A 96 16.12 14.63 1.30
C GLY A 96 15.37 14.68 2.64
N GLY A 97 15.48 13.60 3.41
CA GLY A 97 14.88 13.48 4.75
C GLY A 97 13.43 12.96 4.79
N TYR A 98 12.78 12.83 3.63
CA TYR A 98 11.51 12.13 3.52
C TYR A 98 11.72 10.62 3.46
N SER A 99 10.83 9.86 4.10
CA SER A 99 10.83 8.40 3.99
C SER A 99 9.41 7.84 3.98
N ILE A 100 9.26 6.66 3.41
CA ILE A 100 8.04 5.86 3.46
C ILE A 100 8.42 4.43 3.80
N SER A 101 7.61 3.76 4.62
CA SER A 101 7.91 2.40 5.06
C SER A 101 6.65 1.59 5.34
N ILE A 102 6.56 0.39 4.77
CA ILE A 102 5.57 -0.62 5.08
C ILE A 102 5.89 -1.15 6.48
N GLN A 103 4.94 -0.98 7.40
CA GLN A 103 5.06 -1.42 8.79
C GLN A 103 4.68 -2.89 8.94
N ARG A 104 3.62 -3.31 8.24
CA ARG A 104 3.13 -4.69 8.23
C ARG A 104 2.17 -4.92 7.07
N VAL A 105 2.04 -6.18 6.68
CA VAL A 105 0.97 -6.66 5.81
C VAL A 105 0.13 -7.65 6.60
N LEU A 106 -1.17 -7.43 6.60
CA LEU A 106 -2.15 -8.23 7.32
C LEU A 106 -3.05 -8.95 6.33
N ASP A 107 -3.04 -10.28 6.36
CA ASP A 107 -3.91 -11.12 5.55
C ASP A 107 -5.27 -11.32 6.22
N GLY A 108 -6.31 -10.74 5.62
CA GLY A 108 -7.69 -10.93 6.01
C GLY A 108 -8.46 -11.84 5.06
N PRO A 109 -9.72 -12.19 5.37
CA PRO A 109 -10.47 -13.16 4.55
C PRO A 109 -10.79 -12.71 3.12
N LYS A 110 -10.92 -11.40 2.87
CA LYS A 110 -11.26 -10.84 1.55
C LYS A 110 -10.21 -9.88 0.98
N ARG A 111 -9.32 -9.37 1.83
CA ARG A 111 -8.37 -8.31 1.50
C ARG A 111 -7.07 -8.48 2.27
N LEU A 112 -5.99 -8.03 1.68
CA LEU A 112 -4.75 -7.71 2.37
C LEU A 112 -4.81 -6.25 2.84
N VAL A 113 -4.34 -5.98 4.05
CA VAL A 113 -4.18 -4.60 4.56
C VAL A 113 -2.69 -4.31 4.69
N VAL A 114 -2.22 -3.33 3.93
CA VAL A 114 -0.83 -2.87 3.92
C VAL A 114 -0.78 -1.60 4.74
N GLU A 115 -0.27 -1.70 5.96
CA GLU A 115 -0.08 -0.54 6.82
C GLU A 115 1.28 0.08 6.56
N TYR A 116 1.31 1.37 6.26
CA TYR A 116 2.54 2.09 5.91
C TYR A 116 2.62 3.44 6.61
N LEU A 117 3.84 3.90 6.83
CA LEU A 117 4.16 5.14 7.53
C LEU A 117 4.98 6.04 6.60
N GLU A 118 4.51 7.25 6.42
CA GLU A 118 5.23 8.35 5.79
C GLU A 118 5.85 9.25 6.86
N LYS A 119 7.09 9.66 6.66
CA LYS A 119 7.79 10.62 7.53
C LYS A 119 8.34 11.76 6.69
N SER A 120 8.04 12.98 7.12
CA SER A 120 8.65 14.19 6.62
C SER A 120 9.82 14.60 7.52
N PRO A 121 10.84 15.29 7.00
CA PRO A 121 11.87 15.88 7.84
C PRO A 121 11.26 16.90 8.81
N SER A 122 11.89 17.07 9.96
CA SER A 122 11.55 18.16 10.89
C SER A 122 11.85 19.52 10.24
N PRO A 123 11.13 20.61 10.59
CA PRO A 123 11.40 21.93 10.04
C PRO A 123 12.86 22.43 10.22
N ASP A 124 13.53 21.95 11.27
CA ASP A 124 14.92 22.27 11.63
C ASP A 124 15.93 21.19 11.17
N ALA A 125 15.48 20.17 10.45
CA ALA A 125 16.36 19.10 10.00
C ALA A 125 17.35 19.60 8.93
N MET A 126 18.63 19.31 9.12
CA MET A 126 19.65 19.43 8.09
C MET A 126 19.40 18.36 7.02
N VAL A 127 18.97 18.77 5.82
CA VAL A 127 18.65 17.87 4.70
C VAL A 127 19.37 18.27 3.42
N THR A 128 19.49 17.33 2.48
CA THR A 128 20.01 17.61 1.14
C THR A 128 18.96 18.34 0.29
N MET A 129 19.40 19.34 -0.46
CA MET A 129 18.54 20.12 -1.36
C MET A 129 18.51 19.49 -2.75
N ALA A 130 17.87 18.32 -2.87
CA ALA A 130 17.69 17.61 -4.12
C ALA A 130 16.33 16.89 -4.14
N LEU A 131 15.75 16.75 -5.34
CA LEU A 131 14.52 15.99 -5.53
C LEU A 131 14.74 14.52 -5.12
N THR A 132 13.79 13.96 -4.37
CA THR A 132 13.80 12.55 -3.97
C THR A 132 12.47 11.87 -4.24
N TYR A 133 12.48 10.54 -4.30
CA TYR A 133 11.30 9.71 -4.59
C TYR A 133 11.24 8.53 -3.60
N PRO A 134 10.86 8.76 -2.33
CA PRO A 134 10.84 7.69 -1.34
C PRO A 134 9.87 6.57 -1.75
N CYS A 135 10.35 5.33 -1.69
CA CYS A 135 9.57 4.13 -1.97
C CYS A 135 9.97 3.00 -1.03
N GLN A 136 9.07 2.03 -0.88
CA GLN A 136 9.42 0.69 -0.44
C GLN A 136 8.58 -0.30 -1.22
N ILE A 137 9.21 -1.36 -1.71
CA ILE A 137 8.56 -2.46 -2.43
C ILE A 137 8.92 -3.76 -1.71
N ILE A 138 7.94 -4.62 -1.51
CA ILE A 138 8.11 -5.93 -0.89
C ILE A 138 7.46 -7.02 -1.73
N ALA A 139 8.04 -8.21 -1.72
CA ALA A 139 7.38 -9.43 -2.18
C ALA A 139 6.55 -10.04 -1.03
N VAL A 140 5.34 -10.47 -1.37
CA VAL A 140 4.42 -11.17 -0.48
C VAL A 140 3.87 -12.41 -1.19
N PRO A 141 3.35 -13.42 -0.47
CA PRO A 141 2.69 -14.55 -1.10
C PRO A 141 1.61 -14.10 -2.08
N ARG A 142 1.55 -14.74 -3.24
CA ARG A 142 0.59 -14.43 -4.29
C ARG A 142 -0.85 -14.48 -3.75
N SER A 143 -1.63 -13.45 -4.05
CA SER A 143 -3.04 -13.38 -3.64
C SER A 143 -3.89 -12.60 -4.64
N ASP A 144 -5.07 -13.14 -4.93
CA ASP A 144 -6.09 -12.45 -5.73
C ASP A 144 -7.02 -11.56 -4.89
N LYS A 145 -6.80 -11.51 -3.56
CA LYS A 145 -7.52 -10.61 -2.66
C LYS A 145 -7.28 -9.16 -3.05
N SER A 146 -8.25 -8.30 -2.76
CA SER A 146 -8.04 -6.85 -2.88
C SER A 146 -6.96 -6.40 -1.90
N VAL A 147 -6.24 -5.34 -2.24
CA VAL A 147 -5.20 -4.77 -1.37
C VAL A 147 -5.65 -3.38 -0.95
N GLU A 148 -5.69 -3.16 0.36
CA GLU A 148 -6.02 -1.87 0.97
C GLU A 148 -4.75 -1.28 1.57
N PHE A 149 -4.42 -0.06 1.15
CA PHE A 149 -3.30 0.68 1.70
C PHE A 149 -3.80 1.62 2.79
N LYS A 150 -3.26 1.46 3.99
CA LYS A 150 -3.64 2.24 5.16
C LYS A 150 -2.45 2.98 5.72
N LYS A 151 -2.44 4.30 5.56
CA LYS A 151 -1.48 5.16 6.23
C LYS A 151 -1.73 5.08 7.74
N VAL A 152 -0.68 4.78 8.51
CA VAL A 152 -0.71 4.82 9.97
C VAL A 152 0.03 6.05 10.47
N ASN A 153 -0.43 6.60 11.58
CA ASN A 153 0.27 7.67 12.28
C ASN A 153 1.27 7.05 13.27
N LYS A 154 2.39 7.75 13.47
CA LYS A 154 3.35 7.41 14.53
C LYS A 154 2.83 7.86 15.88
#